data_AF-A0A8S4BD72-F1
#
_entry.id   AF-A0A8S4BD72-F1
#
_cell.length_a   1.000
_cell.length_b   1.000
_cell.length_c   1.000
_cell.angle_alpha   90.00
_cell.angle_beta   90.00
_cell.angle_gamma   90.00
#
_symmetry.space_group_name_H-M   'P 1'
#
loop_
_entity.id
_entity.type
_entity.pdbx_description
1 polymer ?
#
loop_
_entity_poly.entity_id
_entity_poly.type
_entity_poly.pdbx_seq_one_letter_code
_entity_poly.pdbx_strand_id
1 'polypeptide(L)'
;MEDISAVMSWFSSPVYSRYWKHYQQAMAWHQRHRRAYQKALEAYYGSPSSPRRYADWQARESGEEGDEESSSDSEIECDVSNMEISEELRQYFAQTERHREELKRQQQMEAEQQDNYVPADQDPHRVSWRSSIAPPSERPGERRVAEMKKLYGKDAAKILAMEAAMQLTFDRNCDLKQPKYWPVIPLKL
;
A
#
# COMPACT_ATOMS: atom_id res chain seq x y z
N MET A 1 -4.88 -40.04 49.76
CA MET A 1 -4.41 -38.64 49.64
C MET A 1 -3.08 -38.71 48.93
N GLU A 2 -3.07 -38.45 47.62
CA GLU A 2 -1.86 -38.50 46.82
C GLU A 2 -0.92 -37.38 47.25
N ASP A 3 0.33 -37.76 47.47
CA ASP A 3 1.36 -36.94 48.07
C ASP A 3 1.74 -35.82 47.08
N ILE A 4 1.25 -34.60 47.33
CA ILE A 4 1.45 -33.40 46.49
C ILE A 4 2.96 -33.16 46.22
N SER A 5 3.81 -33.60 47.14
CA SER A 5 5.27 -33.63 47.02
C SER A 5 5.77 -34.39 45.78
N ALA A 6 5.17 -35.54 45.46
CA ALA A 6 5.56 -36.35 44.30
C ALA A 6 5.17 -35.67 42.97
N VAL A 7 4.03 -34.97 42.94
CA VAL A 7 3.55 -34.21 41.78
C VAL A 7 4.34 -32.90 41.57
N MET A 8 5.06 -32.40 42.59
CA MET A 8 5.99 -31.27 42.38
C MET A 8 7.42 -31.72 42.02
N SER A 9 7.75 -33.00 42.25
CA SER A 9 9.08 -33.55 42.00
C SER A 9 9.34 -33.87 40.52
N TRP A 10 8.34 -34.34 39.77
CA TRP A 10 8.55 -34.80 38.37
C TRP A 10 9.05 -33.69 37.43
N PHE A 11 8.53 -32.46 37.54
CA PHE A 11 8.95 -31.34 36.68
C PHE A 11 10.31 -30.76 37.09
N SER A 12 10.76 -31.03 38.31
CA SER A 12 12.08 -30.63 38.85
C SER A 12 13.19 -31.61 38.49
N SER A 13 12.86 -32.67 37.75
CA SER A 13 13.83 -33.65 37.26
C SER A 13 14.87 -32.99 36.34
N PRO A 14 16.17 -33.37 36.42
CA PRO A 14 17.24 -32.83 35.59
C PRO A 14 16.99 -32.96 34.08
N VAL A 15 16.15 -33.92 33.69
CA VAL A 15 15.75 -34.18 32.30
C VAL A 15 15.05 -32.95 31.68
N TYR A 16 14.33 -32.17 32.49
CA TYR A 16 13.64 -30.95 32.05
C TYR A 16 14.47 -29.67 32.18
N SER A 17 15.73 -29.76 32.59
CA SER A 17 16.60 -28.59 32.77
C SER A 17 16.74 -27.74 31.49
N ARG A 18 16.78 -28.37 30.32
CA ARG A 18 16.85 -27.68 29.02
C ARG A 18 15.54 -26.96 28.71
N TYR A 19 14.40 -27.61 28.97
CA TYR A 19 13.08 -27.00 28.84
C TYR A 19 12.94 -25.76 29.75
N TRP A 20 13.30 -25.88 31.03
CA TRP A 20 13.18 -24.77 31.97
C TRP A 20 14.12 -23.60 31.65
N LYS A 21 15.31 -23.85 31.11
CA LYS A 21 16.20 -22.77 30.61
C LYS A 21 15.53 -21.97 29.49
N HIS A 22 14.91 -22.65 28.52
CA HIS A 22 14.20 -21.97 27.43
C HIS A 22 12.93 -21.28 27.91
N TYR A 23 12.19 -21.89 28.82
CA TYR A 23 11.03 -21.28 29.45
C TYR A 23 11.42 -19.99 30.20
N GLN A 24 12.51 -20.01 30.96
CA GLN A 24 13.01 -18.81 31.65
C GLN A 24 13.42 -17.72 30.65
N GLN A 25 14.07 -18.07 29.54
CA GLN A 25 14.40 -17.12 28.47
C GLN A 25 13.14 -16.51 27.84
N ALA A 26 12.13 -17.33 27.53
CA ALA A 26 10.86 -16.87 26.98
C ALA A 26 10.10 -15.96 27.97
N MET A 27 10.06 -16.34 29.25
CA MET A 27 9.43 -15.53 30.29
C MET A 27 10.17 -14.21 30.54
N ALA A 28 11.50 -14.22 30.50
CA ALA A 28 12.29 -13.00 30.60
C ALA A 28 12.04 -12.05 29.41
N TRP A 29 11.93 -12.59 28.20
CA TRP A 29 11.53 -11.82 27.01
C TRP A 29 10.12 -11.24 27.18
N HIS A 30 9.15 -12.06 27.57
CA HIS A 30 7.77 -11.63 27.76
C HIS A 30 7.64 -10.52 28.81
N GLN A 31 8.37 -10.61 29.92
CA GLN A 31 8.39 -9.57 30.95
C GLN A 31 9.00 -8.26 30.43
N ARG A 32 10.12 -8.32 29.70
CA ARG A 32 10.73 -7.14 29.08
C ARG A 32 9.80 -6.50 28.06
N HIS A 33 9.16 -7.31 27.23
CA HIS A 33 8.20 -6.86 26.22
C HIS A 33 6.98 -6.20 26.87
N ARG A 34 6.40 -6.81 27.91
CA ARG A 34 5.27 -6.24 28.66
C ARG A 34 5.62 -4.89 29.29
N ARG A 35 6.82 -4.76 29.88
CA ARG A 35 7.31 -3.48 30.44
C ARG A 35 7.50 -2.42 29.35
N ALA A 36 8.06 -2.79 28.19
CA ALA A 36 8.22 -1.88 27.07
C ALA A 36 6.85 -1.41 26.52
N TYR A 37 5.90 -2.34 26.39
CA TYR A 37 4.53 -2.05 25.96
C TYR A 37 3.81 -1.11 26.93
N GLN A 38 3.92 -1.34 28.24
CA GLN A 38 3.36 -0.44 29.26
C GLN A 38 3.95 0.97 29.17
N LYS A 39 5.27 1.10 29.04
CA LYS A 39 5.93 2.40 28.85
C LYS A 39 5.51 3.11 27.57
N ALA A 40 5.32 2.37 26.47
CA ALA A 40 4.84 2.94 25.21
C ALA A 40 3.40 3.45 25.33
N LEU A 41 2.54 2.70 26.03
CA LEU A 41 1.18 3.10 26.38
C LEU A 41 1.16 4.38 27.22
N GLU A 42 1.99 4.44 28.26
CA GLU A 42 2.14 5.62 29.10
C GLU A 42 2.67 6.83 28.32
N ALA A 43 3.57 6.65 27.36
CA ALA A 43 4.03 7.74 26.48
C ALA A 43 2.93 8.24 25.53
N TYR A 44 2.07 7.34 25.06
CA TYR A 44 0.93 7.68 24.19
C TYR A 44 -0.16 8.44 24.94
N TYR A 45 -0.51 8.00 26.15
CA TYR A 45 -1.58 8.61 26.96
C TYR A 45 -1.11 9.71 27.93
N GLY A 46 0.19 9.78 28.25
CA GLY A 46 0.78 10.69 29.23
C GLY A 46 1.35 11.99 28.67
N SER A 47 1.16 12.29 27.38
CA SER A 47 1.64 13.55 26.80
C SER A 47 0.64 14.68 27.05
N PRO A 48 0.99 15.74 27.82
CA PRO A 48 0.17 16.93 27.89
C PRO A 48 0.29 17.66 26.54
N SER A 49 -0.82 17.69 25.82
CA SER A 49 -1.05 18.53 24.64
C SER A 49 -0.34 19.89 24.79
N SER A 50 0.67 20.14 23.95
CA SER A 50 1.26 21.46 23.76
C SER A 50 1.21 21.83 22.28
N PRO A 51 0.42 22.84 21.89
CA PRO A 51 0.18 23.23 20.50
C PRO A 51 1.30 24.14 19.97
N ARG A 52 2.55 23.67 19.95
CA ARG A 52 3.70 24.48 19.51
C ARG A 52 4.14 24.26 18.06
N ARG A 53 3.49 23.35 17.32
CA ARG A 53 3.97 22.89 16.00
C ARG A 53 3.12 23.36 14.81
N TYR A 54 2.37 24.46 14.96
CA TYR A 54 1.46 24.97 13.91
C TYR A 54 1.88 26.34 13.32
N ALA A 55 2.97 26.95 13.80
CA ALA A 55 3.38 28.28 13.34
C ALA A 55 4.20 28.30 12.03
N ASP A 56 4.82 27.17 11.65
CA ASP A 56 5.74 27.14 10.50
C ASP A 56 5.06 27.00 9.13
N TRP A 57 3.78 26.65 9.08
CA TRP A 57 3.08 26.37 7.82
C TRP A 57 2.56 27.61 7.07
N GLN A 58 2.55 28.79 7.70
CA GLN A 58 1.93 30.00 7.14
C GLN A 58 2.89 30.95 6.41
N ALA A 59 4.16 30.60 6.26
CA ALA A 59 5.19 31.51 5.73
C ALA A 59 5.48 31.36 4.22
N ARG A 60 4.74 30.53 3.46
CA ARG A 60 5.08 30.18 2.07
C ARG A 60 4.00 30.50 1.02
N GLU A 61 3.06 31.38 1.32
CA GLU A 61 2.12 31.93 0.32
C GLU A 61 2.24 33.45 0.26
N SER A 62 3.23 33.94 -0.48
CA SER A 62 3.19 35.28 -1.09
C SER A 62 4.25 35.38 -2.17
N GLY A 63 3.79 35.68 -3.37
CA GLY A 63 4.57 35.90 -4.59
C GLY A 63 4.16 34.90 -5.67
N GLU A 64 3.66 35.27 -6.84
CA GLU A 64 3.26 36.55 -7.46
C GLU A 64 2.60 36.10 -8.79
N GLU A 65 1.61 36.84 -9.27
CA GLU A 65 0.91 36.60 -10.55
C GLU A 65 1.84 36.88 -11.75
N GLY A 66 1.64 36.21 -12.89
CA GLY A 66 2.30 36.61 -14.15
C GLY A 66 2.16 35.66 -15.34
N ASP A 67 1.36 36.11 -16.30
CA ASP A 67 1.41 35.96 -17.76
C ASP A 67 0.91 34.72 -18.53
N GLU A 68 -0.05 35.06 -19.40
CA GLU A 68 -0.53 34.37 -20.59
C GLU A 68 0.52 34.45 -21.72
N GLU A 69 0.74 33.38 -22.49
CA GLU A 69 0.84 33.52 -23.96
C GLU A 69 0.78 32.18 -24.72
N SER A 70 -0.17 32.15 -25.67
CA SER A 70 0.01 31.74 -27.07
C SER A 70 0.43 30.29 -27.39
N SER A 71 -0.58 29.42 -27.52
CA SER A 71 -0.48 28.16 -28.27
C SER A 71 -0.50 28.46 -29.79
N SER A 72 0.67 28.62 -30.39
CA SER A 72 0.82 28.78 -31.85
C SER A 72 0.82 27.41 -32.55
N ASP A 73 -0.38 26.91 -32.87
CA ASP A 73 -0.56 25.71 -33.72
C ASP A 73 -0.26 26.06 -35.18
N SER A 74 0.96 25.78 -35.61
CA SER A 74 1.36 25.92 -37.00
C SER A 74 1.11 24.59 -37.70
N GLU A 75 0.01 24.50 -38.45
CA GLU A 75 -0.29 23.37 -39.32
C GLU A 75 0.76 23.36 -40.46
N ILE A 76 1.80 22.55 -40.28
CA ILE A 76 2.84 22.34 -41.29
C ILE A 76 2.25 21.37 -42.32
N GLU A 77 1.87 21.90 -43.48
CA GLU A 77 1.43 21.11 -44.63
C GLU A 77 2.65 20.37 -45.21
N CYS A 78 2.86 19.12 -44.77
CA CYS A 78 3.94 18.26 -45.25
C CYS A 78 3.59 17.71 -46.64
N ASP A 79 4.17 18.27 -47.70
CA ASP A 79 4.02 17.75 -49.07
C ASP A 79 4.68 16.37 -49.22
N VAL A 80 3.85 15.32 -49.13
CA VAL A 80 4.28 13.90 -49.19
C VAL A 80 4.58 13.46 -50.63
N SER A 81 4.26 14.27 -51.65
CA SER A 81 4.31 13.85 -53.05
C SER A 81 5.73 13.66 -53.61
N ASN A 82 6.74 14.24 -52.96
CA ASN A 82 8.14 14.22 -53.39
C ASN A 82 9.09 13.38 -52.49
N MET A 83 8.58 12.62 -51.52
CA MET A 83 9.43 11.82 -50.64
C MET A 83 9.73 10.45 -51.27
N GLU A 84 10.80 10.38 -52.06
CA GLU A 84 11.35 9.11 -52.55
C GLU A 84 11.90 8.31 -51.36
N ILE A 85 11.13 7.32 -50.89
CA ILE A 85 11.57 6.39 -49.85
C ILE A 85 12.66 5.51 -50.45
N SER A 86 13.89 5.62 -49.93
CA SER A 86 15.00 4.77 -50.37
C SER A 86 14.65 3.29 -50.19
N GLU A 87 15.17 2.43 -51.07
CA GLU A 87 14.90 0.99 -51.01
C GLU A 87 15.33 0.37 -49.67
N GLU A 88 16.40 0.91 -49.05
CA GLU A 88 16.85 0.51 -47.72
C GLU A 88 15.81 0.85 -46.63
N LEU A 89 15.22 2.04 -46.67
CA LEU A 89 14.21 2.46 -45.71
C LEU A 89 12.90 1.67 -45.89
N ARG A 90 12.57 1.28 -47.12
CA ARG A 90 11.44 0.37 -47.40
C ARG A 90 11.65 -1.01 -46.78
N GLN A 91 12.86 -1.54 -46.85
CA GLN A 91 13.23 -2.80 -46.19
C GLN A 91 13.19 -2.67 -44.66
N TYR A 92 13.63 -1.53 -44.11
CA TYR A 92 13.55 -1.24 -42.67
C TYR A 92 12.09 -1.19 -42.17
N PHE A 93 11.18 -0.56 -42.91
CA PHE A 93 9.76 -0.58 -42.57
C PHE A 93 9.18 -2.00 -42.60
N ALA A 94 9.52 -2.81 -43.61
CA ALA A 94 9.11 -4.21 -43.67
C ALA A 94 9.70 -5.07 -42.54
N GLN A 95 10.88 -4.74 -42.01
CA GLN A 95 11.43 -5.37 -40.81
C GLN A 95 10.72 -4.89 -39.54
N THR A 96 10.42 -3.60 -39.45
CA THR A 96 9.73 -2.99 -38.32
C THR A 96 8.29 -3.52 -38.19
N GLU A 97 7.58 -3.69 -39.30
CA GLU A 97 6.25 -4.29 -39.32
C GLU A 97 6.30 -5.75 -38.86
N ARG A 98 7.22 -6.56 -39.39
CA ARG A 98 7.40 -7.95 -38.95
C ARG A 98 7.66 -8.04 -37.44
N HIS A 99 8.51 -7.16 -36.90
CA HIS A 99 8.78 -7.13 -35.46
C HIS A 99 7.56 -6.67 -34.64
N ARG A 100 6.78 -5.71 -35.13
CA ARG A 100 5.52 -5.29 -34.48
C ARG A 100 4.47 -6.40 -34.48
N GLU A 101 4.35 -7.14 -35.58
CA GLU A 101 3.45 -8.30 -35.67
C GLU A 101 3.91 -9.43 -34.74
N GLU A 102 5.22 -9.69 -34.67
CA GLU A 102 5.80 -10.69 -33.79
C GLU A 102 5.61 -10.33 -32.31
N LEU A 103 5.83 -9.07 -31.92
CA LEU A 103 5.56 -8.57 -30.58
C LEU A 103 4.07 -8.66 -30.23
N LYS A 104 3.17 -8.29 -31.14
CA LYS A 104 1.72 -8.43 -30.94
C LYS A 104 1.34 -9.90 -30.73
N ARG A 105 1.92 -10.81 -31.51
CA ARG A 105 1.70 -12.26 -31.37
C ARG A 105 2.23 -12.77 -30.03
N GLN A 106 3.41 -12.35 -29.61
CA GLN A 106 3.97 -12.70 -28.29
C GLN A 106 3.09 -12.17 -27.15
N GLN A 107 2.62 -10.92 -27.24
CA GLN A 107 1.71 -10.34 -26.24
C GLN A 107 0.40 -11.11 -26.12
N GLN A 108 -0.18 -11.57 -27.25
CA GLN A 108 -1.38 -12.40 -27.23
C GLN A 108 -1.12 -13.73 -26.52
N MET A 109 -0.03 -14.42 -26.89
CA MET A 109 0.35 -15.68 -26.25
C MET A 109 0.69 -15.51 -24.76
N GLU A 110 1.29 -14.39 -24.37
CA GLU A 110 1.61 -14.08 -22.98
C GLU A 110 0.35 -13.69 -22.18
N ALA A 111 -0.60 -12.98 -22.79
CA ALA A 111 -1.90 -12.69 -22.18
C ALA A 111 -2.72 -13.96 -21.97
N GLU A 112 -2.77 -14.87 -22.94
CA GLU A 112 -3.40 -16.19 -22.81
C GLU A 112 -2.74 -17.07 -21.73
N GLN A 113 -1.41 -16.98 -21.60
CA GLN A 113 -0.67 -17.63 -20.51
C GLN A 113 -0.94 -16.98 -19.15
N GLN A 114 -1.02 -15.65 -19.10
CA GLN A 114 -1.34 -14.89 -17.89
C GLN A 114 -2.76 -15.13 -17.41
N ASP A 115 -3.72 -15.40 -18.32
CA ASP A 115 -5.10 -15.78 -17.96
C ASP A 115 -5.15 -17.08 -17.13
N ASN A 116 -4.18 -17.98 -17.32
CA ASN A 116 -4.03 -19.20 -16.50
C ASN A 116 -3.18 -18.97 -15.22
N TYR A 117 -2.48 -17.83 -15.12
CA TYR A 117 -1.62 -17.52 -13.97
C TYR A 117 -2.43 -16.80 -12.88
N VAL A 118 -2.50 -17.40 -11.69
CA VAL A 118 -3.10 -16.76 -10.51
C VAL A 118 -1.96 -16.13 -9.69
N PRO A 119 -1.88 -14.79 -9.59
CA PRO A 119 -0.89 -14.13 -8.73
C PRO A 119 -1.03 -14.60 -7.27
N ALA A 120 0.07 -15.11 -6.70
CA ALA A 120 0.10 -15.68 -5.35
C ALA A 120 -0.21 -14.67 -4.23
N ASP A 121 -0.15 -13.37 -4.54
CA ASP A 121 -0.42 -12.27 -3.61
C ASP A 121 -1.90 -11.90 -3.51
N GLN A 122 -2.78 -12.60 -4.24
CA GLN A 122 -4.22 -12.46 -4.04
C GLN A 122 -4.60 -13.14 -2.73
N ASP A 123 -4.69 -12.36 -1.66
CA ASP A 123 -5.35 -12.78 -0.43
C ASP A 123 -6.78 -13.25 -0.78
N PRO A 124 -7.11 -14.55 -0.65
CA PRO A 124 -8.43 -15.06 -0.98
C PRO A 124 -9.54 -14.42 -0.12
N HIS A 125 -9.19 -13.78 1.01
CA HIS A 125 -10.12 -13.01 1.82
C HIS A 125 -10.49 -11.63 1.22
N ARG A 126 -9.71 -11.11 0.26
CA ARG A 126 -10.02 -9.84 -0.42
C ARG A 126 -11.03 -10.01 -1.56
N VAL A 127 -11.19 -11.23 -2.08
CA VAL A 127 -12.02 -11.57 -3.25
C VAL A 127 -13.52 -11.57 -2.92
N SER A 128 -13.90 -11.50 -1.64
CA SER A 128 -15.32 -11.39 -1.23
C SER A 128 -15.97 -10.06 -1.68
N TRP A 129 -15.15 -9.03 -1.95
CA TRP A 129 -15.61 -7.80 -2.58
C TRP A 129 -15.54 -7.97 -4.09
N ARG A 130 -16.64 -8.45 -4.67
CA ARG A 130 -16.81 -8.61 -6.13
C ARG A 130 -16.22 -7.41 -6.88
N SER A 131 -15.11 -7.63 -7.57
CA SER A 131 -14.66 -6.71 -8.61
C SER A 131 -15.58 -6.92 -9.81
N SER A 132 -16.70 -6.20 -9.81
CA SER A 132 -17.52 -6.08 -11.00
C SER A 132 -16.75 -5.25 -12.02
N ILE A 133 -16.62 -5.75 -13.25
CA ILE A 133 -16.01 -5.05 -14.40
C ILE A 133 -16.86 -3.83 -14.82
N ALA A 134 -18.11 -3.75 -14.35
CA ALA A 134 -18.96 -2.59 -14.51
C ALA A 134 -18.51 -1.43 -13.59
N PRO A 135 -18.54 -0.17 -14.06
CA PRO A 135 -18.24 0.98 -13.22
C PRO A 135 -19.18 0.99 -11.99
N PRO A 136 -18.67 1.31 -10.79
CA PRO A 136 -19.50 1.38 -9.59
C PRO A 136 -20.71 2.30 -9.84
N SER A 137 -21.92 1.78 -9.65
CA SER A 137 -23.16 2.54 -9.84
C SER A 137 -23.34 3.65 -8.80
N GLU A 138 -22.50 3.66 -7.78
CA GLU A 138 -22.54 4.57 -6.65
C GLU A 138 -21.15 5.17 -6.45
N ARG A 139 -21.10 6.48 -6.16
CA ARG A 139 -19.83 7.14 -5.91
C ARG A 139 -19.21 6.57 -4.63
N PRO A 140 -17.94 6.13 -4.65
CA PRO A 140 -17.27 5.62 -3.47
C PRO A 140 -17.40 6.59 -2.30
N GLY A 141 -17.98 6.12 -1.19
CA GLY A 141 -18.17 6.92 0.03
C GLY A 141 -19.50 7.67 0.14
N GLU A 142 -20.36 7.70 -0.90
CA GLU A 142 -21.61 8.47 -0.88
C GLU A 142 -22.61 7.95 0.17
N ARG A 143 -22.80 6.62 0.27
CA ARG A 143 -23.61 6.02 1.35
C ARG A 143 -23.11 6.41 2.73
N ARG A 144 -21.80 6.29 2.93
CA ARG A 144 -21.16 6.57 4.21
C ARG A 144 -21.35 8.03 4.62
N VAL A 145 -21.25 8.97 3.69
CA VAL A 145 -21.52 10.39 3.95
C VAL A 145 -23.00 10.62 4.30
N ALA A 146 -23.94 9.96 3.63
CA ALA A 146 -25.37 10.05 3.96
C ALA A 146 -25.68 9.46 5.35
N GLU A 147 -25.08 8.32 5.69
CA GLU A 147 -25.18 7.71 7.01
C GLU A 147 -24.58 8.58 8.11
N MET A 148 -23.40 9.17 7.89
CA MET A 148 -22.80 10.11 8.84
C MET A 148 -23.66 11.35 9.04
N LYS A 149 -24.28 11.89 7.99
CA LYS A 149 -25.26 12.98 8.11
C LYS A 149 -26.50 12.55 8.90
N LYS A 150 -26.98 11.31 8.74
CA LYS A 150 -28.10 10.76 9.50
C LYS A 150 -27.77 10.55 10.99
N LEU A 151 -26.56 10.08 11.30
CA LEU A 151 -26.13 9.76 12.67
C LEU A 151 -25.69 10.99 13.46
N TYR A 152 -24.89 11.86 12.84
CA TYR A 152 -24.18 12.96 13.51
C TYR A 152 -24.68 14.36 13.10
N GLY A 153 -25.58 14.44 12.11
CA GLY A 153 -26.20 15.70 11.70
C GLY A 153 -25.18 16.77 11.30
N LYS A 154 -25.20 17.91 12.00
CA LYS A 154 -24.31 19.05 11.76
C LYS A 154 -22.84 18.73 12.07
N ASP A 155 -22.60 17.82 13.02
CA ASP A 155 -21.24 17.44 13.43
C ASP A 155 -20.62 16.35 12.55
N ALA A 156 -21.36 15.84 11.54
CA ALA A 156 -20.88 14.79 10.65
C ALA A 156 -19.52 15.11 10.01
N ALA A 157 -19.34 16.36 9.54
CA ALA A 157 -18.09 16.80 8.95
C ALA A 157 -16.93 16.81 9.97
N LYS A 158 -17.21 17.22 11.21
CA LYS A 158 -16.23 17.24 12.30
C LYS A 158 -15.77 15.83 12.67
N ILE A 159 -16.71 14.90 12.81
CA ILE A 159 -16.42 13.49 13.12
C ILE A 159 -15.64 12.85 11.98
N LEU A 160 -16.05 13.09 10.72
CA LEU A 160 -15.34 12.58 9.54
C LEU A 160 -13.91 13.10 9.47
N ALA A 161 -13.68 14.38 9.77
CA ALA A 161 -12.35 14.96 9.83
C ALA A 161 -11.49 14.35 10.94
N MET A 162 -12.06 14.11 12.12
CA MET A 162 -11.36 13.44 13.23
C MET A 162 -10.97 12.01 12.87
N GLU A 163 -11.89 11.25 12.27
CA GLU A 163 -11.62 9.87 11.84
C GLU A 163 -10.53 9.82 10.77
N ALA A 164 -10.60 10.72 9.77
CA ALA A 164 -9.57 10.83 8.75
C ALA A 164 -8.21 11.18 9.35
N ALA A 165 -8.16 12.11 10.31
CA ALA A 165 -6.93 12.45 11.01
C ALA A 165 -6.35 11.24 11.77
N MET A 166 -7.19 10.46 12.44
CA MET A 166 -6.77 9.22 13.12
C MET A 166 -6.25 8.18 12.13
N GLN A 167 -6.95 7.96 11.01
CA GLN A 167 -6.51 7.04 9.97
C GLN A 167 -5.15 7.47 9.38
N LEU A 168 -4.98 8.75 9.08
CA LEU A 168 -3.71 9.29 8.58
C LEU A 168 -2.55 9.08 9.57
N THR A 169 -2.80 9.22 10.88
CA THR A 169 -1.77 8.92 11.88
C THR A 169 -1.43 7.43 11.94
N PHE A 170 -2.41 6.56 11.74
CA PHE A 170 -2.20 5.12 11.66
C PHE A 170 -1.38 4.76 10.41
N ASP A 171 -1.82 5.23 9.24
CA ASP A 171 -1.17 4.97 7.95
C ASP A 171 0.28 5.44 7.97
N ARG A 172 0.55 6.63 8.52
CA ARG A 172 1.91 7.14 8.70
C ARG A 172 2.79 6.20 9.52
N ASN A 173 2.25 5.59 10.58
CA ASN A 173 3.00 4.66 11.41
C ASN A 173 3.21 3.30 10.71
N CYS A 174 2.24 2.87 9.89
CA CYS A 174 2.36 1.69 9.05
C CYS A 174 3.41 1.89 7.96
N ASP A 175 3.41 3.02 7.26
CA ASP A 175 4.35 3.37 6.19
C ASP A 175 5.80 3.37 6.67
N LEU A 176 6.05 3.85 7.89
CA LEU A 176 7.38 3.78 8.53
C LEU A 176 7.88 2.34 8.75
N LYS A 177 6.97 1.37 8.79
CA LYS A 177 7.26 -0.05 9.02
C LYS A 177 7.07 -0.91 7.78
N GLN A 178 6.63 -0.34 6.66
CA GLN A 178 6.50 -1.09 5.42
C GLN A 178 7.90 -1.53 4.96
N PRO A 179 8.19 -2.84 4.93
CA PRO A 179 9.44 -3.29 4.32
C PRO A 179 9.42 -2.88 2.85
N LYS A 180 10.49 -2.22 2.39
CA LYS A 180 10.69 -2.03 0.95
C LYS A 180 10.92 -3.41 0.35
N TYR A 181 9.87 -3.99 -0.22
CA TYR A 181 10.02 -5.13 -1.09
C TYR A 181 10.89 -4.66 -2.26
N TRP A 182 12.13 -5.17 -2.31
CA TRP A 182 13.02 -5.07 -3.47
C TRP A 182 12.24 -5.53 -4.71
N PRO A 183 12.46 -4.98 -5.92
CA PRO A 183 11.55 -5.16 -7.05
C PRO A 183 11.07 -6.60 -7.16
N VAL A 184 9.74 -6.74 -7.12
CA VAL A 184 9.04 -7.99 -7.43
C VAL A 184 9.26 -8.21 -8.92
N ILE A 185 10.42 -8.74 -9.27
CA ILE A 185 10.74 -9.15 -10.64
C ILE A 185 9.99 -10.46 -10.84
N PRO A 186 9.01 -10.51 -11.75
CA PRO A 186 8.32 -11.74 -12.05
C PRO A 186 9.36 -12.76 -12.56
N LEU A 187 9.64 -13.78 -11.77
CA LEU A 187 10.48 -14.89 -12.20
C LEU A 187 9.61 -15.81 -13.04
N LYS A 188 9.92 -15.92 -14.34
CA LYS A 188 9.38 -16.95 -15.21
C LYS A 188 10.08 -18.26 -14.82
N LEU A 189 9.43 -19.09 -14.00
CA LEU A 189 9.85 -20.46 -13.66
C LEU A 189 9.31 -21.47 -14.68
#